data_AF-A0A8T5UNJ1-F1
#
_entry.id   AF-A0A8T5UNJ1-F1
#
_cell.length_a   1.000
_cell.length_b   1.000
_cell.length_c   1.000
_cell.angle_alpha   90.00
_cell.angle_beta   90.00
_cell.angle_gamma   90.00
#
_symmetry.space_group_name_H-M   'P 1'
#
loop_
_entity.id
_entity.type
_entity.pdbx_description
1 polymer ?
#
loop_
_entity_poly.entity_id
_entity_poly.type
_entity_poly.pdbx_seq_one_letter_code
_entity_poly.pdbx_strand_id
1 'polypeptide(L)'
;MGCQGEIGTACAMAAGAAAQLMGGTPHQIEYAAEMGMEHHLGLTCDPIMGLVQIPCIERNAIAAVSAMDCASFALLSDGRHMVSFDEVVETMAQTGRDLKRHYRETSEGGLAVCYKKR
;
A
#
# COMPACT_ATOMS: atom_id res chain seq x y z
N MET A 1 -10.92 4.77 -1.93
CA MET A 1 -9.69 5.32 -2.56
C MET A 1 -8.91 4.21 -3.28
N GLY A 2 -9.56 3.10 -3.67
CA GLY A 2 -8.83 1.92 -4.11
C GLY A 2 -8.14 1.23 -2.94
N CYS A 3 -7.46 0.12 -3.21
CA CYS A 3 -6.83 -0.71 -2.19
C CYS A 3 -5.52 -0.11 -1.66
N GLN A 4 -4.97 0.92 -2.35
CA GLN A 4 -3.89 1.74 -1.81
C GLN A 4 -4.26 2.41 -0.48
N GLY A 5 -5.53 2.80 -0.30
CA GLY A 5 -6.04 3.36 0.95
C GLY A 5 -6.32 2.33 2.05
N GLU A 6 -6.17 1.04 1.74
CA GLU A 6 -6.42 -0.06 2.67
C GLU A 6 -5.10 -0.80 2.94
N ILE A 7 -4.68 -1.63 1.98
CA ILE A 7 -3.45 -2.43 2.05
C ILE A 7 -2.21 -1.55 1.98
N GLY A 8 -2.20 -0.51 1.12
CA GLY A 8 -1.06 0.42 1.06
C GLY A 8 -0.87 1.18 2.36
N THR A 9 -1.97 1.64 2.97
CA THR A 9 -1.95 2.27 4.29
C THR A 9 -1.51 1.30 5.39
N ALA A 10 -2.00 0.04 5.36
CA ALA A 10 -1.55 -0.98 6.29
C ALA A 10 -0.04 -1.29 6.17
N CYS A 11 0.48 -1.37 4.94
CA CYS A 11 1.90 -1.57 4.67
C CYS A 11 2.74 -0.41 5.25
N ALA A 12 2.36 0.84 4.97
CA ALA A 12 3.02 2.03 5.47
C ALA A 12 3.03 2.09 7.02
N MET A 13 1.89 1.82 7.66
CA MET A 13 1.78 1.77 9.11
C MET A 13 2.69 0.69 9.71
N ALA A 14 2.67 -0.53 9.13
CA ALA A 14 3.48 -1.63 9.61
C ALA A 14 4.98 -1.37 9.42
N ALA A 15 5.38 -0.77 8.29
CA ALA A 15 6.78 -0.44 7.99
C ALA A 15 7.33 0.60 8.98
N GLY A 16 6.60 1.69 9.21
CA GLY A 16 6.99 2.70 10.20
C GLY A 16 7.05 2.13 11.62
N ALA A 17 6.07 1.30 12.01
CA ALA A 17 6.07 0.64 13.31
C ALA A 17 7.24 -0.33 13.47
N ALA A 18 7.56 -1.13 12.45
CA ALA A 18 8.69 -2.05 12.47
C ALA A 18 10.02 -1.29 12.58
N ALA A 19 10.20 -0.22 11.81
CA ALA A 19 11.39 0.63 11.90
C ALA A 19 11.57 1.22 13.31
N GLN A 20 10.49 1.72 13.93
CA GLN A 20 10.50 2.21 15.32
C GLN A 20 10.90 1.10 16.31
N LEU A 21 10.29 -0.08 16.21
CA LEU A 21 10.57 -1.20 17.12
C LEU A 21 12.01 -1.72 17.01
N MET A 22 12.62 -1.57 15.83
CA MET A 22 14.00 -1.97 15.54
C MET A 22 15.03 -0.87 15.87
N GLY A 23 14.60 0.26 16.44
CA GLY A 23 15.50 1.33 16.90
C GLY A 23 15.82 2.40 15.84
N GLY A 24 14.99 2.54 14.82
CA GLY A 24 15.13 3.56 13.79
C GLY A 24 14.94 4.97 14.31
N THR A 25 15.59 5.92 13.66
CA THR A 25 15.37 7.37 13.88
C THR A 25 14.05 7.83 13.27
N PRO A 26 13.51 9.00 13.65
CA PRO A 26 12.32 9.57 13.01
C PRO A 26 12.40 9.63 11.47
N HIS A 27 13.58 9.98 10.93
CA HIS A 27 13.79 10.00 9.47
C HIS A 27 13.67 8.61 8.84
N GLN A 28 14.19 7.57 9.49
CA GLN A 28 14.09 6.19 8.99
C GLN A 28 12.68 5.63 9.15
N ILE A 29 11.94 6.03 10.20
CA ILE A 29 10.55 5.64 10.40
C ILE A 29 9.66 6.23 9.31
N GLU A 30 9.83 7.52 9.04
CA GLU A 30 9.14 8.20 7.94
C GLU A 30 9.50 7.55 6.60
N TYR A 31 10.79 7.31 6.35
CA TYR A 31 11.22 6.69 5.09
C TYR A 31 10.67 5.27 4.92
N ALA A 32 10.60 4.47 5.99
CA ALA A 32 9.98 3.15 5.93
C ALA A 32 8.49 3.23 5.59
N ALA A 33 7.75 4.16 6.20
CA ALA A 33 6.34 4.36 5.92
C ALA A 33 6.10 4.88 4.49
N GLU A 34 6.98 5.77 4.01
CA GLU A 34 6.98 6.33 2.67
C GLU A 34 7.10 5.24 1.61
N MET A 35 8.16 4.42 1.63
CA MET A 35 8.32 3.28 0.73
C MET A 35 7.13 2.30 0.80
N GLY A 36 6.62 2.06 2.02
CA GLY A 36 5.48 1.19 2.25
C GLY A 36 4.22 1.64 1.49
N MET A 37 3.98 2.95 1.42
CA MET A 37 2.89 3.53 0.64
C MET A 37 3.23 3.65 -0.85
N GLU A 38 4.46 4.06 -1.18
CA GLU A 38 4.94 4.29 -2.55
C GLU A 38 4.73 3.03 -3.41
N HIS A 39 5.09 1.86 -2.89
CA HIS A 39 4.91 0.57 -3.57
C HIS A 39 3.45 0.14 -3.78
N HIS A 40 2.47 0.88 -3.24
CA HIS A 40 1.05 0.58 -3.35
C HIS A 40 0.25 1.69 -4.05
N LEU A 41 0.89 2.77 -4.52
CA LEU A 41 0.22 3.83 -5.27
C LEU A 41 -0.44 3.29 -6.55
N GLY A 42 -1.67 3.73 -6.81
CA GLY A 42 -2.49 3.30 -7.95
C GLY A 42 -3.24 1.98 -7.75
N LEU A 43 -3.11 1.31 -6.60
CA LEU A 43 -3.72 0.00 -6.39
C LEU A 43 -5.25 0.08 -6.34
N THR A 44 -5.90 -0.56 -7.31
CA THR A 44 -7.37 -0.66 -7.42
C THR A 44 -7.96 -1.64 -6.41
N CYS A 45 -9.25 -1.52 -6.08
CA CYS A 45 -9.95 -2.46 -5.20
C CYS A 45 -11.13 -3.09 -5.93
N ASP A 46 -10.89 -4.24 -6.56
CA ASP A 46 -11.87 -4.86 -7.44
C ASP A 46 -11.82 -6.39 -7.36
N PRO A 47 -12.21 -6.93 -6.20
CA PRO A 47 -12.00 -8.34 -5.89
C PRO A 47 -12.98 -9.26 -6.64
N ILE A 48 -12.55 -10.50 -6.87
CA ILE A 48 -13.34 -11.50 -7.60
C ILE A 48 -14.70 -11.69 -6.92
N MET A 49 -15.78 -11.54 -7.69
CA MET A 49 -17.17 -11.67 -7.22
C MET A 49 -17.53 -10.77 -6.02
N GLY A 50 -16.75 -9.72 -5.75
CA GLY A 50 -16.94 -8.87 -4.57
C GLY A 50 -16.56 -9.50 -3.24
N LEU A 51 -15.79 -10.60 -3.26
CA LEU A 51 -15.40 -11.32 -2.07
C LEU A 51 -14.02 -10.88 -1.58
N VAL A 52 -13.86 -10.69 -0.27
CA VAL A 52 -12.57 -10.38 0.37
C VAL A 52 -11.69 -11.63 0.46
N GLN A 53 -11.37 -12.22 -0.69
CA GLN A 53 -10.56 -13.43 -0.84
C GLN A 53 -9.46 -13.17 -1.85
N ILE A 54 -9.81 -13.05 -3.12
CA ILE A 54 -8.85 -12.82 -4.21
C ILE A 54 -9.07 -11.40 -4.79
N PRO A 55 -8.05 -10.52 -4.84
CA PRO A 55 -6.66 -10.74 -4.45
C PRO A 55 -6.32 -10.31 -3.00
N CYS A 56 -7.33 -10.14 -2.15
CA CYS A 56 -7.16 -9.53 -0.83
C CYS A 56 -6.22 -10.31 0.09
N ILE A 57 -6.26 -11.64 0.07
CA ILE A 57 -5.46 -12.50 0.95
C ILE A 57 -3.98 -12.39 0.58
N GLU A 58 -3.63 -12.60 -0.69
CA GLU A 58 -2.25 -12.51 -1.15
C GLU A 58 -1.69 -11.09 -1.07
N ARG A 59 -2.53 -10.05 -1.23
CA ARG A 59 -2.13 -8.66 -1.00
C ARG A 59 -1.70 -8.41 0.44
N ASN A 60 -2.41 -8.95 1.42
CA ASN A 60 -1.99 -8.85 2.83
C ASN A 60 -0.66 -9.56 3.07
N ALA A 61 -0.48 -10.76 2.51
CA ALA A 61 0.77 -11.51 2.67
C ALA A 61 1.96 -10.76 2.08
N ILE A 62 1.83 -10.21 0.86
CA ILE A 62 2.88 -9.44 0.20
C ILE A 62 3.15 -8.14 0.97
N ALA A 63 2.11 -7.39 1.36
CA ALA A 63 2.26 -6.14 2.09
C ALA A 63 2.96 -6.33 3.44
N ALA A 64 2.70 -7.43 4.16
CA ALA A 64 3.38 -7.74 5.41
C ALA A 64 4.88 -7.95 5.23
N VAL A 65 5.29 -8.64 4.16
CA VAL A 65 6.71 -8.83 3.82
C VAL A 65 7.33 -7.52 3.37
N SER A 66 6.67 -6.78 2.47
CA SER A 66 7.13 -5.48 1.99
C SER A 66 7.33 -4.48 3.13
N ALA A 67 6.47 -4.48 4.15
CA ALA A 67 6.62 -3.62 5.31
C ALA A 67 7.92 -3.89 6.09
N MET A 68 8.26 -5.17 6.30
CA MET A 68 9.52 -5.56 6.95
C MET A 68 10.75 -5.24 6.11
N ASP A 69 10.64 -5.41 4.79
CA ASP A 69 11.71 -5.05 3.85
C ASP A 69 11.94 -3.53 3.84
N CYS A 70 10.88 -2.72 3.83
CA CYS A 70 10.97 -1.25 3.90
C CYS A 70 11.63 -0.79 5.21
N ALA A 71 11.23 -1.38 6.35
CA ALA A 71 11.85 -1.09 7.64
C ALA A 71 13.35 -1.45 7.64
N SER A 72 13.69 -2.65 7.15
CA SER A 72 15.08 -3.11 7.06
C SER A 72 15.92 -2.21 6.16
N PHE A 73 15.37 -1.81 5.01
CA PHE A 73 16.04 -0.89 4.07
C PHE A 73 16.27 0.48 4.71
N ALA A 74 15.25 1.07 5.34
CA ALA A 74 15.37 2.36 5.99
C ALA A 74 16.42 2.35 7.11
N LEU A 75 16.48 1.29 7.91
CA LEU A 75 17.47 1.12 8.99
C LEU A 75 18.91 1.00 8.50
N LEU A 76 19.11 0.45 7.29
CA LEU A 76 20.41 0.37 6.63
C LEU A 76 20.82 1.69 5.95
N SER A 77 19.90 2.65 5.87
CA SER A 77 20.13 4.00 5.32
C SER A 77 20.32 5.05 6.43
N ASP A 78 20.61 6.30 6.05
CA ASP A 78 20.60 7.45 6.97
C ASP A 78 19.21 8.09 7.13
N GLY A 79 18.17 7.49 6.55
CA GLY A 79 16.78 7.97 6.58
C GLY A 79 16.49 9.12 5.62
N ARG A 80 17.47 9.60 4.86
CA ARG A 80 17.24 10.65 3.85
C ARG A 80 16.70 10.03 2.57
N HIS A 81 15.65 10.64 2.05
CA HIS A 81 14.94 10.19 0.86
C HIS A 81 14.45 11.41 0.06
N MET A 82 14.34 11.27 -1.26
CA MET A 82 14.03 12.40 -2.16
C MET A 82 12.55 12.75 -2.20
N VAL A 83 11.69 11.76 -2.00
CA VAL A 83 10.24 11.92 -2.00
C VAL A 83 9.81 11.88 -0.54
N SER A 84 9.16 12.92 -0.05
CA SER A 84 8.66 12.94 1.33
C SER A 84 7.41 12.08 1.51
N PHE A 85 7.13 11.66 2.74
CA PHE A 85 5.88 10.96 3.05
C PHE A 85 4.64 11.77 2.66
N ASP A 86 4.67 13.09 2.85
CA ASP A 86 3.60 14.00 2.46
C ASP A 86 3.34 14.00 0.94
N GLU A 87 4.40 14.00 0.12
CA GLU A 87 4.28 13.90 -1.34
C GLU A 87 3.64 12.57 -1.77
N VAL A 88 3.98 11.48 -1.10
CA VAL A 88 3.36 10.17 -1.33
C VAL A 88 1.88 10.17 -0.94
N VAL A 89 1.51 10.80 0.17
CA VAL A 89 0.10 10.93 0.60
C VAL A 89 -0.71 11.81 -0.36
N GLU A 90 -0.15 12.93 -0.82
CA GLU A 90 -0.78 13.78 -1.84
C GLU A 90 -0.99 12.99 -3.14
N THR A 91 0.02 12.22 -3.55
CA THR A 91 -0.06 11.33 -4.72
C THR A 91 -1.12 10.26 -4.54
N MET A 92 -1.23 9.65 -3.34
CA MET A 92 -2.29 8.69 -3.01
C MET A 92 -3.67 9.35 -3.12
N ALA A 93 -3.83 10.58 -2.62
CA ALA A 93 -5.10 11.29 -2.71
C ALA A 93 -5.47 11.62 -4.16
N GLN A 94 -4.50 12.08 -4.96
CA GLN A 94 -4.72 12.42 -6.36
C GLN A 94 -5.05 11.20 -7.21
N THR A 95 -4.24 10.14 -7.13
CA THR A 95 -4.49 8.88 -7.84
C THR A 95 -5.83 8.25 -7.44
N GLY A 96 -6.18 8.32 -6.16
CA GLY A 96 -7.47 7.85 -5.67
C GLY A 96 -8.67 8.63 -6.20
N ARG A 97 -8.52 9.94 -6.46
CA ARG A 97 -9.53 10.77 -7.15
C ARG A 97 -9.64 10.38 -8.62
N ASP A 98 -8.52 10.14 -9.28
CA ASP A 98 -8.43 9.81 -10.71
C ASP A 98 -8.90 8.37 -11.03
N LEU A 99 -8.89 7.48 -10.04
CA LEU A 99 -9.47 6.14 -10.16
C LEU A 99 -10.95 6.23 -10.52
N LYS A 100 -11.31 5.69 -11.69
CA LYS A 100 -12.70 5.55 -12.13
C LYS A 100 -13.50 4.75 -11.09
N ARG A 101 -14.78 5.11 -10.92
CA ARG A 101 -15.66 4.54 -9.90
C ARG A 101 -15.68 3.01 -9.89
N HIS A 102 -15.68 2.37 -11.05
CA HIS A 102 -15.75 0.91 -11.19
C HIS A 102 -14.46 0.16 -10.82
N TYR A 103 -13.32 0.85 -10.63
CA TYR A 103 -12.07 0.27 -10.13
C TYR A 103 -11.83 0.54 -8.64
N ARG A 104 -12.80 1.15 -7.98
CA ARG A 104 -12.90 1.25 -6.52
C ARG A 104 -13.72 0.06 -6.00
N GLU A 105 -13.94 0.02 -4.68
CA GLU A 105 -14.65 -1.02 -3.90
C GLU A 105 -16.11 -1.29 -4.36
N THR A 106 -16.31 -1.65 -5.63
CA THR A 106 -17.61 -1.78 -6.30
C THR A 106 -17.81 -3.14 -6.95
N SER A 107 -16.71 -3.82 -7.32
CA SER A 107 -16.74 -5.12 -8.00
C SER A 107 -17.41 -5.08 -9.38
N GLU A 108 -17.43 -3.89 -10.00
CA GLU A 108 -18.03 -3.65 -11.31
C GLU A 108 -16.98 -3.67 -12.45
N GLY A 109 -15.70 -3.93 -12.15
CA GLY A 109 -14.61 -3.87 -13.13
C GLY A 109 -13.63 -5.05 -13.06
N GLY A 110 -12.44 -4.84 -13.64
CA GLY A 110 -11.22 -5.56 -13.29
C GLY A 110 -11.34 -7.09 -13.23
N LEU A 111 -10.79 -7.70 -12.18
CA LEU A 111 -10.88 -9.15 -12.00
C LEU A 111 -12.31 -9.60 -11.68
N ALA A 112 -13.12 -8.74 -11.06
CA ALA A 112 -14.49 -9.05 -10.68
C ALA A 112 -15.37 -9.41 -11.88
N VAL A 113 -15.20 -8.74 -13.02
CA VAL A 113 -15.95 -9.02 -14.26
C VAL A 113 -15.27 -10.03 -15.19
N CYS A 114 -13.95 -10.15 -15.12
CA CYS A 114 -13.19 -11.08 -15.95
C CYS A 114 -13.37 -12.54 -15.52
N TYR A 115 -13.49 -12.81 -14.22
CA TYR A 115 -13.64 -14.16 -13.69
C TYR A 115 -15.12 -14.56 -13.60
N LYS A 116 -15.55 -15.48 -14.48
CA LYS A 116 -16.87 -16.13 -14.37
C LYS A 116 -16.70 -17.49 -13.70
N LYS A 117 -17.51 -17.76 -12.67
CA LYS A 117 -17.60 -19.05 -11.97
C LYS A 117 -17.78 -20.16 -13.03
N ARG A 118 -16.80 -21.05 -13.15
CA ARG A 118 -16.90 -22.26 -14.00
C ARG A 118 -17.76 -23.31 -13.31
#